data_AF-A0A9P0NSD2-F1
#
_entry.id   AF-A0A9P0NSD2-F1
#
_cell.length_a   1.000
_cell.length_b   1.000
_cell.length_c   1.000
_cell.angle_alpha   90.00
_cell.angle_beta   90.00
_cell.angle_gamma   90.00
#
_symmetry.space_group_name_H-M   'P 1'
#
loop_
_entity.id
_entity.type
_entity.pdbx_description
1 polymer ?
#
loop_
_entity_poly.entity_id
_entity_poly.type
_entity_poly.pdbx_seq_one_letter_code
_entity_poly.pdbx_strand_id
1 'polypeptide(L)'
;MSHLNALTICGVRLFSPEENQNVLFSTPVTLFLGQNGCGKTTIIECIRYALTGEIPAGTNNGHGFLNDPGVSDVSITKGNVELKYTDNTGNVITVSRFMQVSKQPDGKMQFKSLDVNIRKEELNGQTNYISARCEDADDFCCNSLGVSRSILNHVLFCHQENSYWPLDQPEKVEEQFDEIFETVKYNKYIDFVRQDIKNKQLELKVLEQKVETKRIINEEVEKCRAKFEAKQTEFDEIQNKIQEKSDEIQPLEDRMKQICDLGESIGSLQPSLI
;
A
#
# COMPACT_ATOMS: atom_id res chain seq x y z
N MET A 1 -19.90 20.46 -11.10
CA MET A 1 -20.68 19.98 -9.94
C MET A 1 -21.17 18.59 -10.28
N SER A 2 -20.90 17.62 -9.41
CA SER A 2 -21.38 16.25 -9.58
C SER A 2 -22.90 16.20 -9.41
N HIS A 3 -23.57 15.39 -10.23
CA HIS A 3 -25.03 15.21 -10.16
C HIS A 3 -25.45 13.91 -10.84
N LEU A 4 -26.56 13.32 -10.37
CA LEU A 4 -27.15 12.14 -11.02
C LEU A 4 -27.86 12.55 -12.31
N ASN A 5 -27.79 11.73 -13.35
CA ASN A 5 -28.42 11.98 -14.64
C ASN A 5 -29.59 11.01 -14.88
N ALA A 6 -29.34 9.70 -14.79
CA ALA A 6 -30.35 8.68 -15.03
C ALA A 6 -30.05 7.40 -14.24
N LEU A 7 -31.10 6.62 -13.96
CA LEU A 7 -31.03 5.29 -13.37
C LEU A 7 -31.87 4.33 -14.21
N THR A 8 -31.30 3.18 -14.55
CA THR A 8 -31.98 2.08 -15.21
C THR A 8 -32.07 0.90 -14.25
N ILE A 9 -33.26 0.36 -14.04
CA ILE A 9 -33.52 -0.75 -13.12
C ILE A 9 -34.18 -1.89 -13.89
N CYS A 10 -33.71 -3.13 -13.68
CA CYS A 10 -34.29 -4.33 -14.26
C CYS A 10 -34.18 -5.51 -13.29
N GLY A 11 -35.26 -6.26 -13.11
CA GLY A 11 -35.32 -7.49 -12.29
C GLY A 11 -35.18 -7.29 -10.79
N VAL A 12 -35.30 -6.05 -10.29
CA VAL A 12 -35.17 -5.70 -8.86
C VAL A 12 -36.55 -5.57 -8.22
N ARG A 13 -36.86 -6.38 -7.20
CA ARG A 13 -38.15 -6.43 -6.46
C ARG A 13 -39.42 -6.49 -7.32
N LEU A 14 -39.96 -5.33 -7.68
CA LEU A 14 -41.19 -5.17 -8.46
C LEU A 14 -40.91 -4.71 -9.89
N PHE A 15 -39.66 -4.34 -10.18
CA PHE A 15 -39.22 -4.00 -11.53
C PHE A 15 -39.08 -5.29 -12.33
N SER A 16 -39.75 -5.34 -13.49
CA SER A 16 -39.76 -6.51 -14.37
C SER A 16 -38.34 -6.97 -14.72
N PRO A 17 -38.07 -8.28 -14.78
CA PRO A 17 -36.78 -8.80 -15.27
C PRO A 17 -36.69 -8.78 -16.80
N GLU A 18 -37.78 -8.49 -17.49
CA GLU A 18 -37.87 -8.47 -18.96
C GLU A 18 -37.78 -7.05 -19.54
N GLU A 19 -38.13 -6.04 -18.74
CA GLU A 19 -38.20 -4.64 -19.17
C GLU A 19 -37.36 -3.72 -18.30
N ASN A 20 -36.53 -2.90 -18.95
CA ASN A 20 -35.77 -1.86 -18.28
C ASN A 20 -36.66 -0.68 -17.93
N GLN A 21 -36.66 -0.28 -16.66
CA GLN A 21 -37.33 0.93 -16.19
C GLN A 21 -36.31 2.05 -16.01
N ASN A 22 -36.54 3.17 -16.70
CA ASN A 22 -35.63 4.31 -16.72
C ASN A 22 -36.19 5.46 -15.87
N VAL A 23 -35.36 6.00 -14.99
CA VAL A 23 -35.64 7.14 -14.13
C VAL A 23 -34.66 8.27 -14.48
N LEU A 24 -35.16 9.45 -14.80
CA LEU A 24 -34.35 10.63 -15.07
C LEU A 24 -34.32 11.55 -13.85
N PHE A 25 -33.14 12.04 -13.48
CA PHE A 25 -32.99 12.97 -12.38
C PHE A 25 -32.97 14.41 -12.89
N SER A 26 -33.81 15.23 -12.27
CA SER A 26 -33.90 16.67 -12.53
C SER A 26 -33.14 17.47 -11.47
N THR A 27 -32.58 18.59 -11.88
CA THR A 27 -31.93 19.58 -10.99
C THR A 27 -32.84 20.80 -10.88
N PRO A 28 -33.10 21.36 -9.68
CA PRO A 28 -32.53 20.98 -8.39
C PRO A 28 -33.30 19.88 -7.64
N VAL A 29 -34.53 19.55 -8.06
CA VAL A 29 -35.41 18.63 -7.33
C VAL A 29 -35.98 17.57 -8.28
N THR A 30 -35.97 16.31 -7.83
CA THR A 30 -36.67 15.19 -8.47
C THR A 30 -37.75 14.68 -7.52
N LEU A 31 -39.00 14.58 -7.98
CA LEU A 31 -40.14 14.17 -7.16
C LEU A 31 -40.62 12.77 -7.55
N PHE A 32 -40.60 11.84 -6.61
CA PHE A 32 -41.13 10.48 -6.78
C PHE A 32 -42.52 10.36 -6.13
N LEU A 33 -43.57 10.30 -6.94
CA LEU A 33 -44.95 10.10 -6.50
C LEU A 33 -45.45 8.70 -6.87
N GLY A 34 -46.26 8.12 -5.99
CA GLY A 34 -46.88 6.82 -6.24
C GLY A 34 -47.43 6.21 -4.96
N GLN A 35 -48.23 5.17 -5.09
CA GLN A 35 -48.84 4.47 -3.96
C GLN A 35 -47.78 3.74 -3.11
N ASN A 36 -48.15 3.35 -1.88
CA ASN A 36 -47.27 2.52 -1.06
C ASN A 36 -47.01 1.18 -1.75
N GLY A 37 -45.77 0.71 -1.69
CA GLY A 37 -45.36 -0.51 -2.38
C GLY A 37 -45.08 -0.35 -3.88
N CYS A 38 -45.18 0.84 -4.50
CA CYS A 38 -44.88 0.99 -5.93
C CYS A 38 -43.38 1.07 -6.29
N GLY A 39 -42.47 0.77 -5.35
CA GLY A 39 -41.03 0.76 -5.59
C GLY A 39 -40.29 2.09 -5.38
N LYS A 40 -40.89 3.12 -4.77
CA LYS A 40 -40.20 4.40 -4.48
C LYS A 40 -38.92 4.22 -3.66
N THR A 41 -39.01 3.48 -2.55
CA THR A 41 -37.85 3.17 -1.70
C THR A 41 -36.82 2.35 -2.47
N THR A 42 -37.26 1.46 -3.35
CA THR A 42 -36.40 0.64 -4.21
C THR A 42 -35.57 1.45 -5.19
N ILE A 43 -36.08 2.59 -5.69
CA ILE A 43 -35.28 3.50 -6.51
C ILE A 43 -34.06 4.01 -5.72
N ILE A 44 -34.24 4.43 -4.46
CA ILE A 44 -33.17 4.93 -3.61
C ILE A 44 -32.17 3.81 -3.25
N GLU A 45 -32.69 2.61 -2.94
CA GLU A 45 -31.89 1.41 -2.72
C GLU A 45 -31.03 1.06 -3.94
N CYS A 46 -31.56 1.17 -5.16
CA CYS A 46 -30.82 0.96 -6.40
C CYS A 46 -29.70 1.97 -6.59
N ILE A 47 -29.94 3.26 -6.31
CA ILE A 47 -28.88 4.29 -6.39
C ILE A 47 -27.75 3.95 -5.42
N ARG A 48 -28.10 3.62 -4.17
CA ARG A 48 -27.13 3.23 -3.15
C ARG A 48 -26.34 2.00 -3.60
N TYR A 49 -27.02 0.94 -4.01
CA TYR A 49 -26.38 -0.29 -4.48
C TYR A 49 -25.46 -0.05 -5.69
N ALA A 50 -25.87 0.79 -6.65
CA ALA A 50 -25.04 1.12 -7.80
C ALA A 50 -23.73 1.81 -7.40
N LEU A 51 -23.76 2.67 -6.38
CA LEU A 51 -22.59 3.44 -5.94
C LEU A 51 -21.70 2.68 -4.96
N THR A 52 -22.27 1.94 -4.00
CA THR A 52 -21.52 1.36 -2.88
C THR A 52 -21.51 -0.17 -2.85
N GLY A 53 -22.26 -0.83 -3.74
CA GLY A 53 -22.40 -2.29 -3.75
C GLY A 53 -23.21 -2.85 -2.57
N GLU A 54 -23.67 -1.99 -1.64
CA GLU A 54 -24.37 -2.42 -0.44
C GLU A 54 -25.80 -2.85 -0.72
N ILE A 55 -26.06 -4.11 -0.42
CA ILE A 55 -27.39 -4.71 -0.52
C ILE A 55 -28.31 -4.06 0.53
N PRO A 56 -29.58 -3.77 0.19
CA PRO A 56 -30.55 -3.27 1.15
C PRO A 56 -30.75 -4.20 2.35
N ALA A 57 -31.02 -3.60 3.52
CA ALA A 57 -31.39 -4.34 4.72
C ALA A 57 -32.70 -5.11 4.49
N GLY A 58 -32.91 -6.19 5.25
CA GLY A 58 -34.16 -6.97 5.16
C GLY A 58 -34.31 -7.82 3.89
N THR A 59 -33.24 -8.00 3.10
CA THR A 59 -33.28 -8.77 1.83
C THR A 59 -32.92 -10.26 1.98
N ASN A 60 -32.87 -10.78 3.20
CA ASN A 60 -32.55 -12.19 3.51
C ASN A 60 -31.27 -12.69 2.82
N ASN A 61 -30.10 -12.10 3.08
CA ASN A 61 -28.85 -12.40 2.35
C ASN A 61 -28.92 -12.03 0.85
N GLY A 62 -29.64 -10.96 0.52
CA GLY A 62 -29.68 -10.36 -0.81
C GLY A 62 -30.68 -10.93 -1.80
N HIS A 63 -31.24 -12.13 -1.59
CA HIS A 63 -32.16 -12.70 -2.58
C HIS A 63 -33.50 -11.97 -2.66
N GLY A 64 -33.95 -11.33 -1.57
CA GLY A 64 -35.15 -10.49 -1.58
C GLY A 64 -34.98 -9.14 -2.29
N PHE A 65 -33.78 -8.85 -2.82
CA PHE A 65 -33.56 -7.65 -3.63
C PHE A 65 -33.97 -7.86 -5.09
N LEU A 66 -33.87 -9.08 -5.61
CA LEU A 66 -34.35 -9.42 -6.96
C LEU A 66 -35.76 -10.01 -6.94
N ASN A 67 -36.40 -10.04 -8.10
CA ASN A 67 -37.67 -10.72 -8.25
C ASN A 67 -37.50 -12.21 -7.92
N ASP A 68 -38.40 -12.73 -7.10
CA ASP A 68 -38.37 -14.13 -6.68
C ASP A 68 -38.55 -15.05 -7.90
N PRO A 69 -37.56 -15.92 -8.23
CA PRO A 69 -37.66 -16.87 -9.33
C PRO A 69 -38.89 -17.80 -9.21
N GLY A 70 -39.32 -18.10 -7.99
CA GLY A 70 -40.46 -18.95 -7.70
C GLY A 70 -41.81 -18.32 -8.03
N VAL A 71 -41.90 -16.99 -8.16
CA VAL A 71 -43.13 -16.30 -8.59
C VAL A 71 -43.30 -16.40 -10.10
N SER A 72 -42.20 -16.47 -10.85
CA SER A 72 -42.19 -16.53 -12.32
C SER A 72 -41.93 -17.94 -12.87
N ASP A 73 -41.94 -18.98 -12.02
CA ASP A 73 -41.64 -20.38 -12.36
C ASP A 73 -40.31 -20.58 -13.13
N VAL A 74 -39.32 -19.71 -12.87
CA VAL A 74 -37.98 -19.80 -13.44
C VAL A 74 -36.97 -20.29 -12.39
N SER A 75 -35.88 -20.92 -12.85
CA SER A 75 -34.81 -21.38 -11.95
C SER A 75 -33.86 -20.26 -11.54
N ILE A 76 -33.76 -19.19 -12.35
CA ILE A 76 -32.84 -18.08 -12.16
C ILE A 76 -33.52 -16.78 -12.59
N THR A 77 -33.47 -15.78 -11.71
CA THR A 77 -33.77 -14.37 -12.04
C THR A 77 -32.46 -13.61 -12.13
N LYS A 78 -32.27 -12.83 -13.19
CA LYS A 78 -31.18 -11.86 -13.30
C LYS A 78 -31.71 -10.46 -13.09
N GLY A 79 -30.89 -9.59 -12.51
CA GLY A 79 -31.16 -8.17 -12.37
C GLY A 79 -29.97 -7.32 -12.74
N ASN A 80 -30.26 -6.09 -13.10
CA ASN A 80 -29.27 -5.07 -13.43
C ASN A 80 -29.71 -3.73 -12.83
N VAL A 81 -28.75 -3.02 -12.26
CA VAL A 81 -28.90 -1.62 -11.88
C VAL A 81 -27.80 -0.83 -12.57
N GLU A 82 -28.19 0.14 -13.39
CA GLU A 82 -27.27 1.03 -14.08
C GLU A 82 -27.53 2.48 -13.67
N LEU A 83 -26.50 3.14 -13.15
CA LEU A 83 -26.56 4.53 -12.73
C LEU A 83 -25.64 5.38 -13.60
N LYS A 84 -26.21 6.41 -14.21
CA LYS A 84 -25.51 7.44 -14.96
C LYS A 84 -25.44 8.73 -14.16
N TYR A 85 -24.24 9.25 -13.94
CA TYR A 85 -23.99 10.51 -13.24
C TYR A 85 -22.83 11.28 -13.86
N THR A 86 -22.74 12.56 -13.54
CA THR A 86 -21.63 13.42 -13.93
C THR A 86 -20.73 13.63 -12.72
N ASP A 87 -19.42 13.48 -12.92
CA ASP A 87 -18.43 13.64 -11.86
C ASP A 87 -18.08 15.11 -11.57
N ASN A 88 -17.16 15.33 -10.62
CA ASN A 88 -16.72 16.68 -10.25
C ASN A 88 -15.94 17.41 -11.37
N THR A 89 -15.33 16.68 -12.30
CA THR A 89 -14.59 17.20 -13.47
C THR A 89 -15.45 17.38 -14.73
N GLY A 90 -16.70 16.92 -14.71
CA GLY A 90 -17.64 17.02 -15.83
C GLY A 90 -17.66 15.80 -16.76
N ASN A 91 -16.95 14.71 -16.42
CA ASN A 91 -17.07 13.47 -17.17
C ASN A 91 -18.38 12.78 -16.83
N VAL A 92 -18.92 12.05 -17.80
CA VAL A 92 -20.14 11.27 -17.64
C VAL A 92 -19.75 9.83 -17.33
N ILE A 93 -20.18 9.33 -16.17
CA ILE A 93 -19.89 7.99 -15.69
C ILE A 93 -21.17 7.18 -15.70
N THR A 94 -21.09 5.97 -16.24
CA THR A 94 -22.17 4.96 -16.20
C THR A 94 -21.63 3.73 -15.47
N VAL A 95 -22.28 3.36 -14.37
CA VAL A 95 -21.93 2.19 -13.55
C VAL A 95 -23.06 1.19 -13.64
N SER A 96 -22.78 0.00 -14.15
CA SER A 96 -23.75 -1.09 -14.33
C SER A 96 -23.37 -2.27 -13.44
N ARG A 97 -24.26 -2.69 -12.55
CA ARG A 97 -24.07 -3.83 -11.65
C ARG A 97 -25.06 -4.93 -11.96
N PHE A 98 -24.53 -6.11 -12.25
CA PHE A 98 -25.31 -7.30 -12.56
C PHE A 98 -25.38 -8.22 -11.35
N MET A 99 -26.53 -8.83 -11.16
CA MET A 99 -26.75 -9.76 -10.06
C MET A 99 -27.74 -10.84 -10.46
N GLN A 100 -27.75 -11.95 -9.73
CA GLN A 100 -28.68 -13.04 -9.97
C GLN A 100 -29.13 -13.69 -8.67
N VAL A 101 -30.35 -14.23 -8.70
CA VAL A 101 -30.88 -15.14 -7.68
C VAL A 101 -31.24 -16.44 -8.35
N SER A 102 -30.73 -17.55 -7.81
CA SER A 102 -31.02 -18.90 -8.31
C SER A 102 -31.68 -19.74 -7.23
N LYS A 103 -32.68 -20.54 -7.63
CA LYS A 103 -33.28 -21.57 -6.79
C LYS A 103 -32.39 -22.82 -6.79
N GLN A 104 -31.83 -23.15 -5.63
CA GLN A 104 -30.99 -24.32 -5.46
C GLN A 104 -31.82 -25.62 -5.40
N PRO A 105 -31.23 -26.79 -5.68
CA PRO A 105 -31.93 -28.08 -5.61
C PRO A 105 -32.53 -28.40 -4.23
N ASP A 106 -31.94 -27.85 -3.16
CA ASP A 106 -32.44 -27.99 -1.78
C ASP A 106 -33.62 -27.04 -1.46
N GLY A 107 -34.06 -26.25 -2.45
CA GLY A 107 -35.15 -25.29 -2.32
C GLY A 107 -34.73 -23.92 -1.81
N LYS A 108 -33.46 -23.71 -1.42
CA LYS A 108 -32.98 -22.41 -0.95
C LYS A 108 -32.70 -21.44 -2.09
N MET A 109 -32.89 -20.15 -1.85
CA MET A 109 -32.50 -19.10 -2.79
C MET A 109 -31.04 -18.68 -2.52
N GLN A 110 -30.25 -18.60 -3.58
CA GLN A 110 -28.89 -18.09 -3.52
C GLN A 110 -28.75 -16.82 -4.34
N PHE A 111 -28.38 -15.72 -3.67
CA PHE A 111 -27.98 -14.47 -4.31
C PHE A 111 -26.51 -14.53 -4.73
N LYS A 112 -26.20 -13.97 -5.89
CA LYS A 112 -24.84 -13.79 -6.38
C LYS A 112 -24.71 -12.44 -7.08
N SER A 113 -23.77 -11.62 -6.62
CA SER A 113 -23.27 -10.47 -7.39
C SER A 113 -22.41 -10.98 -8.54
N LEU A 114 -22.65 -10.45 -9.73
CA LEU A 114 -21.90 -10.78 -10.95
C LEU A 114 -20.90 -9.65 -11.23
N ASP A 115 -20.74 -9.30 -12.51
CA ASP A 115 -19.77 -8.31 -12.95
C ASP A 115 -20.23 -6.87 -12.68
N VAL A 116 -19.26 -5.97 -12.53
CA VAL A 116 -19.46 -4.53 -12.46
C VAL A 116 -18.75 -3.89 -13.65
N ASN A 117 -19.51 -3.13 -14.44
CA ASN A 117 -18.99 -2.44 -15.61
C ASN A 117 -19.05 -0.94 -15.37
N ILE A 118 -17.93 -0.25 -15.56
CA ILE A 118 -17.86 1.20 -15.48
C ILE A 118 -17.46 1.75 -16.83
N ARG A 119 -18.26 2.66 -17.35
CA ARG A 119 -17.97 3.41 -18.57
C ARG A 119 -17.80 4.89 -18.20
N LYS A 120 -16.65 5.46 -18.56
CA LYS A 120 -16.33 6.87 -18.37
C LYS A 120 -16.23 7.55 -19.73
N GLU A 121 -17.11 8.50 -19.98
CA GLU A 121 -17.08 9.39 -21.15
C GLU A 121 -16.47 10.73 -20.73
N GLU A 122 -15.29 11.02 -21.27
CA GLU A 122 -14.58 12.26 -20.99
C GLU A 122 -15.06 13.42 -21.88
N LEU A 123 -14.79 14.65 -21.44
CA LEU A 123 -15.19 15.86 -22.17
C LEU A 123 -14.60 15.96 -23.59
N ASN A 124 -13.47 15.29 -23.84
CA ASN A 124 -12.84 15.20 -25.16
C ASN A 124 -13.53 14.17 -26.10
N GLY A 125 -14.61 13.53 -25.66
CA GLY A 125 -15.34 12.49 -26.39
C GLY A 125 -14.73 11.09 -26.30
N GLN A 126 -13.61 10.92 -25.59
CA GLN A 126 -13.00 9.60 -25.37
C GLN A 126 -13.84 8.80 -24.36
N THR A 127 -14.06 7.53 -24.68
CA THR A 127 -14.75 6.59 -23.81
C THR A 127 -13.78 5.55 -23.31
N ASN A 128 -13.64 5.45 -21.99
CA ASN A 128 -12.85 4.43 -21.31
C ASN A 128 -13.79 3.43 -20.63
N TYR A 129 -13.48 2.15 -20.76
CA TYR A 129 -14.18 1.06 -20.09
C TYR A 129 -13.28 0.49 -19.00
N ILE A 130 -13.80 0.46 -17.77
CA ILE A 130 -13.12 -0.07 -16.61
C ILE A 130 -13.93 -1.28 -16.17
N SER A 131 -13.38 -2.47 -16.42
CA SER A 131 -13.84 -3.69 -15.77
C SER A 131 -13.07 -3.80 -14.45
N ALA A 132 -13.77 -3.58 -13.35
CA ALA A 132 -13.20 -3.53 -12.02
C ALA A 132 -13.74 -4.67 -11.16
N ARG A 133 -12.95 -5.12 -10.18
CA ARG A 133 -13.52 -5.92 -9.08
C ARG A 133 -14.49 -5.05 -8.30
N CYS A 134 -15.43 -5.67 -7.59
CA CYS A 134 -16.49 -4.93 -6.88
C CYS A 134 -15.92 -3.86 -5.92
N GLU A 135 -14.89 -4.18 -5.14
CA GLU A 135 -14.25 -3.23 -4.20
C GLU A 135 -13.63 -2.03 -4.93
N ASP A 136 -12.89 -2.29 -6.01
CA ASP A 136 -12.28 -1.22 -6.83
C ASP A 136 -13.35 -0.32 -7.47
N ALA A 137 -14.50 -0.89 -7.84
CA ALA A 137 -15.63 -0.16 -8.42
C ALA A 137 -16.30 0.76 -7.39
N ASP A 138 -16.51 0.29 -6.16
CA ASP A 138 -17.10 1.07 -5.07
C ASP A 138 -16.22 2.28 -4.74
N ASP A 139 -14.91 2.08 -4.62
CA ASP A 139 -13.95 3.14 -4.33
C ASP A 139 -13.85 4.14 -5.49
N PHE A 140 -13.89 3.66 -6.73
CA PHE A 140 -13.95 4.52 -7.91
C PHE A 140 -15.20 5.43 -7.90
N CYS A 141 -16.38 4.89 -7.56
CA CYS A 141 -17.61 5.67 -7.49
C CYS A 141 -17.55 6.73 -6.39
N CYS A 142 -17.05 6.37 -5.20
CA CYS A 142 -16.88 7.31 -4.10
C CYS A 142 -15.91 8.45 -4.48
N ASN A 143 -14.76 8.10 -5.06
CA ASN A 143 -13.74 9.07 -5.46
C ASN A 143 -14.20 10.02 -6.58
N SER A 144 -14.93 9.50 -7.57
CA SER A 144 -15.43 10.33 -8.69
C SER A 144 -16.55 11.29 -8.28
N LEU A 145 -17.43 10.87 -7.35
CA LEU A 145 -18.43 11.76 -6.75
C LEU A 145 -17.81 12.74 -5.74
N GLY A 146 -16.65 12.42 -5.19
CA GLY A 146 -15.98 13.20 -4.14
C GLY A 146 -16.66 13.06 -2.77
N VAL A 147 -17.28 11.91 -2.52
CA VAL A 147 -18.06 11.64 -1.31
C VAL A 147 -17.66 10.28 -0.76
N SER A 148 -17.45 10.16 0.56
CA SER A 148 -17.10 8.88 1.18
C SER A 148 -18.27 7.89 1.14
N ARG A 149 -17.94 6.60 1.23
CA ARG A 149 -18.92 5.51 1.26
C ARG A 149 -19.94 5.71 2.40
N SER A 150 -19.46 6.06 3.59
CA SER A 150 -20.32 6.27 4.76
C SER A 150 -21.27 7.47 4.59
N ILE A 151 -20.86 8.55 3.92
CA ILE A 151 -21.78 9.65 3.60
C ILE A 151 -22.85 9.21 2.59
N LEU A 152 -22.47 8.44 1.57
CA LEU A 152 -23.44 7.89 0.60
C LEU A 152 -24.49 7.01 1.30
N ASN A 153 -24.07 6.15 2.23
CA ASN A 153 -24.95 5.19 2.88
C ASN A 153 -25.77 5.76 4.05
N HIS A 154 -25.19 6.64 4.87
CA HIS A 154 -25.81 7.09 6.13
C HIS A 154 -26.45 8.48 6.05
N VAL A 155 -26.06 9.30 5.06
CA VAL A 155 -26.52 10.69 4.91
C VAL A 155 -27.31 10.89 3.62
N LEU A 156 -26.74 10.59 2.45
CA LEU A 156 -27.37 10.91 1.16
C LEU A 156 -28.45 9.90 0.75
N PHE A 157 -28.14 8.61 0.83
CA PHE A 157 -29.04 7.51 0.48
C PHE A 157 -29.32 6.62 1.68
N CYS A 158 -29.56 7.27 2.83
CA CYS A 158 -29.94 6.60 4.07
C CYS A 158 -31.19 5.76 3.87
N HIS A 159 -31.15 4.51 4.35
CA HIS A 159 -32.32 3.65 4.28
C HIS A 159 -33.46 4.24 5.11
N GLN A 160 -34.70 4.13 4.63
CA GLN A 160 -35.86 4.73 5.28
C GLN A 160 -35.99 4.29 6.75
N GLU A 161 -35.76 3.01 7.04
CA GLU A 161 -35.80 2.44 8.40
C GLU A 161 -34.64 2.90 9.28
N ASN A 162 -33.55 3.41 8.70
CA ASN A 162 -32.39 3.91 9.45
C ASN A 162 -32.35 5.44 9.49
N SER A 163 -33.34 6.13 8.91
CA SER A 163 -33.33 7.60 8.80
C SER A 163 -33.30 8.34 10.13
N TYR A 164 -33.74 7.70 11.21
CA TYR A 164 -33.72 8.26 12.56
C TYR A 164 -32.44 7.91 13.34
N TRP A 165 -31.40 7.36 12.69
CA TRP A 165 -30.14 7.02 13.37
C TRP A 165 -29.55 8.16 14.22
N PRO A 166 -29.67 9.46 13.87
CA PRO A 166 -29.15 10.54 14.74
C PRO A 166 -29.87 10.66 16.09
N LEU A 167 -31.02 10.01 16.25
CA LEU A 167 -31.83 9.96 17.46
C LEU A 167 -31.73 8.60 18.17
N ASP A 168 -30.91 7.68 17.68
CA ASP A 168 -30.67 6.38 18.32
C ASP A 168 -29.79 6.56 19.59
N GLN A 169 -29.48 5.45 20.26
CA GLN A 169 -28.64 5.44 21.45
C GLN A 169 -27.26 6.06 21.20
N PRO A 170 -26.67 6.75 22.19
CA PRO A 170 -25.40 7.46 22.02
C PRO A 170 -24.27 6.61 21.42
N GLU A 171 -24.16 5.34 21.82
CA GLU A 171 -23.14 4.41 21.32
C GLU A 171 -23.24 4.18 19.81
N LYS A 172 -24.45 3.94 19.29
CA LYS A 172 -24.65 3.75 17.84
C LYS A 172 -24.46 5.03 17.04
N VAL A 173 -24.84 6.17 17.63
CA VAL A 173 -24.61 7.48 17.00
C VAL A 173 -23.12 7.78 16.89
N GLU A 174 -22.36 7.46 17.93
CA GLU A 174 -20.89 7.57 17.95
C GLU A 174 -20.26 6.66 16.89
N GLU A 175 -20.68 5.39 16.78
CA GLU A 175 -20.23 4.47 15.73
C GLU A 175 -20.45 5.05 14.31
N GLN A 176 -21.63 5.62 14.05
CA GLN A 176 -21.96 6.25 12.77
C GLN A 176 -21.11 7.50 12.49
N PHE A 177 -20.86 8.33 13.50
CA PHE A 177 -19.96 9.48 13.36
C PHE A 177 -18.52 9.06 13.11
N ASP A 178 -18.03 8.05 13.83
CA ASP A 178 -16.69 7.51 13.63
C ASP A 178 -16.49 6.94 12.22
N GLU A 179 -17.54 6.33 11.66
CA GLU A 179 -17.54 5.86 10.27
C GLU A 179 -17.52 7.04 9.28
N ILE A 180 -18.40 8.03 9.47
CA ILE A 180 -18.51 9.22 8.61
C ILE A 180 -17.20 10.03 8.59
N PHE A 181 -16.55 10.19 9.74
CA PHE A 181 -15.30 10.94 9.87
C PHE A 181 -14.05 10.09 9.67
N GLU A 182 -14.19 8.79 9.43
CA GLU A 182 -13.09 7.81 9.34
C GLU A 182 -12.10 7.90 10.52
N THR A 183 -12.57 8.28 11.73
CA THR A 183 -11.72 8.58 12.90
C THR A 183 -10.83 7.39 13.27
N VAL A 184 -11.38 6.18 13.15
CA VAL A 184 -10.66 4.92 13.45
C VAL A 184 -9.43 4.73 12.56
N LYS A 185 -9.51 5.11 11.28
CA LYS A 185 -8.40 4.99 10.32
C LYS A 185 -7.27 5.95 10.68
N TYR A 186 -7.61 7.19 11.05
CA TYR A 186 -6.64 8.16 11.53
C TYR A 186 -5.98 7.71 12.83
N ASN A 187 -6.74 7.19 13.79
CA ASN A 187 -6.18 6.67 15.04
C ASN A 187 -5.18 5.53 14.80
N LYS A 188 -5.53 4.56 13.94
CA LYS A 188 -4.62 3.47 13.54
C LYS A 188 -3.34 3.99 12.88
N TYR A 189 -3.46 5.00 12.02
CA TYR A 189 -2.31 5.60 11.36
C TYR A 189 -1.38 6.33 12.35
N ILE A 190 -1.95 7.05 13.32
CA ILE A 190 -1.19 7.70 14.39
C ILE A 190 -0.42 6.67 15.21
N ASP A 191 -1.03 5.55 15.55
CA ASP A 191 -0.35 4.49 16.31
C ASP A 191 0.76 3.81 15.51
N PHE A 192 0.57 3.63 14.19
CA PHE A 192 1.63 3.18 13.29
C PHE A 192 2.82 4.16 13.29
N VAL A 193 2.55 5.46 13.13
CA VAL A 193 3.61 6.49 13.15
C VAL A 193 4.33 6.52 14.50
N ARG A 194 3.62 6.42 15.62
CA ARG A 194 4.23 6.34 16.96
C ARG A 194 5.14 5.12 17.10
N GLN A 195 4.74 3.98 16.54
CA GLN A 195 5.54 2.77 16.56
C GLN A 195 6.81 2.92 15.70
N ASP A 196 6.69 3.53 14.52
CA ASP A 196 7.83 3.77 13.64
C ASP A 196 8.85 4.74 14.28
N ILE A 197 8.38 5.81 14.93
CA ILE A 197 9.23 6.72 15.70
C ILE A 197 10.01 5.96 16.78
N LYS A 198 9.35 5.07 17.54
CA LYS A 198 10.02 4.25 18.56
C LYS A 198 11.07 3.34 17.95
N ASN A 199 10.77 2.69 16.83
CA ASN A 199 11.71 1.82 16.12
C ASN A 199 12.94 2.62 15.65
N LYS A 200 12.74 3.79 15.05
CA LYS A 200 13.82 4.69 14.61
C LYS A 200 14.69 5.19 15.77
N GLN A 201 14.08 5.49 16.92
CA GLN A 201 14.84 5.86 18.13
C GLN A 201 15.72 4.71 18.64
N LEU A 202 15.25 3.46 18.56
CA LEU A 202 16.05 2.29 18.91
C LEU A 202 17.21 2.09 17.92
N GLU A 203 16.94 2.20 16.61
CA GLU A 203 17.98 2.14 15.58
C GLU A 203 19.06 3.21 15.78
N LEU A 204 18.66 4.44 16.10
CA LEU A 204 19.58 5.54 16.38
C LEU A 204 20.49 5.22 17.57
N LYS A 205 19.95 4.72 18.69
CA LYS A 205 20.76 4.33 19.86
C LYS A 205 21.80 3.26 19.52
N VAL A 206 21.41 2.25 18.73
CA VAL A 206 22.33 1.20 18.28
C VAL A 206 23.42 1.79 17.37
N LEU A 207 23.06 2.74 16.50
CA LEU A 207 24.01 3.39 15.60
C LEU A 207 24.99 4.28 16.37
N GLU A 208 24.53 5.03 17.37
CA GLU A 208 25.37 5.84 18.26
C GLU A 208 26.40 4.97 19.00
N GLN A 209 25.98 3.82 19.55
CA GLN A 209 26.90 2.87 20.18
C GLN A 209 27.95 2.31 19.21
N LYS A 210 27.56 2.02 17.97
CA LYS A 210 28.48 1.57 16.91
C LYS A 210 29.49 2.66 16.53
N VAL A 211 29.06 3.92 16.46
CA VAL A 211 29.94 5.07 16.20
C VAL A 211 30.96 5.21 17.31
N GLU A 212 30.54 5.15 18.58
CA GLU A 212 31.44 5.28 19.71
C GLU A 212 32.48 4.13 19.75
N THR A 213 32.04 2.90 19.50
CA THR A 213 32.96 1.75 19.44
C THR A 213 33.99 1.91 18.31
N LYS A 214 33.56 2.35 17.12
CA LYS A 214 34.48 2.63 16.01
C LYS A 214 35.45 3.76 16.33
N ARG A 215 35.01 4.79 17.06
CA ARG A 215 35.86 5.88 17.50
C ARG A 215 36.98 5.38 18.42
N ILE A 216 36.64 4.55 19.42
CA ILE A 216 37.62 3.95 20.33
C ILE A 216 38.65 3.11 19.55
N ILE A 217 38.18 2.24 18.65
CA ILE A 217 39.07 1.44 17.80
C ILE A 217 39.99 2.32 16.95
N ASN A 218 39.47 3.41 16.39
CA ASN A 218 40.28 4.34 15.59
C ASN A 218 41.37 5.01 16.44
N GLU A 219 41.05 5.44 17.66
CA GLU A 219 42.03 5.99 18.60
C GLU A 219 43.11 4.96 18.97
N GLU A 220 42.76 3.68 19.13
CA GLU A 220 43.72 2.60 19.37
C GLU A 220 44.61 2.31 18.15
N VAL A 221 44.04 2.30 16.96
CA VAL A 221 44.77 2.11 15.69
C VAL A 221 45.78 3.23 15.49
N GLU A 222 45.40 4.50 15.71
CA GLU A 222 46.32 5.64 15.61
C GLU A 222 47.48 5.55 16.62
N LYS A 223 47.19 5.13 17.86
CA LYS A 223 48.26 4.88 18.86
C LYS A 223 49.21 3.75 18.43
N CYS A 224 48.67 2.65 17.89
CA CYS A 224 49.49 1.55 17.38
C CYS A 224 50.32 1.97 16.16
N ARG A 225 49.74 2.78 15.26
CA ARG A 225 50.43 3.32 14.08
C ARG A 225 51.61 4.21 14.48
N ALA A 226 51.41 5.12 15.43
CA ALA A 226 52.48 5.97 15.93
C ALA A 226 53.62 5.16 16.56
N LYS A 227 53.31 4.09 17.32
CA LYS A 227 54.32 3.17 17.86
C LYS A 227 55.06 2.41 16.77
N PHE A 228 54.34 1.98 15.74
CA PHE A 228 54.92 1.27 14.61
C PHE A 228 55.89 2.18 13.84
N GLU A 229 55.50 3.43 13.54
CA GLU A 229 56.37 4.41 12.87
C GLU A 229 57.63 4.72 13.70
N ALA A 230 57.49 4.87 15.02
CA ALA A 230 58.64 5.05 15.91
C ALA A 230 59.60 3.85 15.86
N LYS A 231 59.07 2.62 15.90
CA LYS A 231 59.86 1.39 15.80
C LYS A 231 60.48 1.18 14.41
N GLN A 232 59.79 1.58 13.35
CA GLN A 232 60.30 1.58 11.99
C GLN A 232 61.52 2.51 11.88
N THR A 233 61.42 3.71 12.45
CA THR A 233 62.52 4.69 12.47
C THR A 233 63.73 4.14 13.24
N GLU A 234 63.51 3.55 14.42
CA GLU A 234 64.58 2.89 15.18
C GLU A 234 65.23 1.73 14.40
N PHE A 235 64.43 0.94 13.68
CA PHE A 235 64.91 -0.15 12.85
C PHE A 235 65.80 0.36 11.71
N ASP A 236 65.35 1.40 11.00
CA ASP A 236 66.10 2.00 9.89
C ASP A 236 67.43 2.61 10.39
N GLU A 237 67.45 3.24 11.58
CA GLU A 237 68.68 3.73 12.21
C GLU A 237 69.66 2.60 12.54
N ILE A 238 69.17 1.48 13.09
CA ILE A 238 70.00 0.31 13.40
C ILE A 238 70.52 -0.31 12.11
N GLN A 239 69.68 -0.42 11.07
CA GLN A 239 70.08 -0.95 9.78
C GLN A 239 71.18 -0.09 9.14
N ASN A 240 71.07 1.24 9.20
CA ASN A 240 72.12 2.15 8.73
C ASN A 240 73.42 1.97 9.51
N LYS A 241 73.37 1.83 10.85
CA LYS A 241 74.56 1.56 11.67
C LYS A 241 75.22 0.22 11.34
N ILE A 242 74.42 -0.81 11.06
CA ILE A 242 74.94 -2.12 10.62
C ILE A 242 75.64 -1.96 9.27
N GLN A 243 75.06 -1.21 8.34
CA GLN A 243 75.68 -0.95 7.03
C GLN A 243 77.00 -0.19 7.19
N GLU A 244 77.03 0.90 7.96
CA GLU A 244 78.25 1.65 8.26
C GLU A 244 79.35 0.75 8.86
N LYS A 245 78.99 -0.09 9.84
CA LYS A 245 79.95 -1.03 10.45
C LYS A 245 80.41 -2.10 9.47
N SER A 246 79.53 -2.59 8.61
CA SER A 246 79.89 -3.53 7.55
C SER A 246 80.88 -2.90 6.57
N ASP A 247 80.64 -1.65 6.17
CA ASP A 247 81.51 -0.88 5.27
C ASP A 247 82.88 -0.58 5.92
N GLU A 248 82.95 -0.40 7.24
CA GLU A 248 84.20 -0.27 8.01
C GLU A 248 84.98 -1.59 8.15
N ILE A 249 84.26 -2.72 8.27
CA ILE A 249 84.86 -4.06 8.41
C ILE A 249 85.44 -4.55 7.09
N GLN A 250 84.79 -4.28 5.96
CA GLN A 250 85.21 -4.73 4.64
C GLN A 250 86.70 -4.42 4.31
N PRO A 251 87.23 -3.19 4.49
CA PRO A 251 88.64 -2.92 4.26
C PRO A 251 89.58 -3.56 5.30
N LEU A 252 89.10 -3.84 6.52
CA LEU A 252 89.86 -4.58 7.52
C LEU A 252 89.98 -6.06 7.16
N GLU A 253 88.89 -6.66 6.66
CA GLU A 253 88.88 -8.03 6.13
C GLU A 253 89.79 -8.14 4.90
N ASP A 254 89.73 -7.19 3.97
CA ASP A 254 90.62 -7.14 2.81
C ASP A 254 92.09 -7.02 3.23
N ARG A 255 92.41 -6.19 4.24
CA ARG A 255 93.77 -6.09 4.80
C ARG A 255 94.19 -7.36 5.52
N MET A 256 93.32 -8.00 6.28
CA MET A 256 93.62 -9.29 6.90
C MET A 256 93.92 -10.36 5.84
N LYS A 257 93.13 -10.41 4.77
CA LYS A 257 93.36 -11.32 3.65
C LYS A 257 94.71 -11.06 2.97
N GLN A 258 95.04 -9.80 2.72
CA GLN A 258 96.38 -9.42 2.22
C GLN A 258 97.52 -9.86 3.16
N ILE A 259 97.33 -9.73 4.47
CA ILE A 259 98.32 -10.18 5.47
C ILE A 259 98.43 -11.72 5.47
N CYS A 260 97.33 -12.45 5.36
CA CYS A 260 97.33 -13.91 5.23
C CYS A 260 98.04 -14.36 3.94
N ASP A 261 97.74 -13.73 2.80
CA ASP A 261 98.40 -14.03 1.51
C ASP A 261 99.92 -13.73 1.57
N LEU A 262 100.31 -12.66 2.26
CA LEU A 262 101.72 -12.35 2.56
C LEU A 262 102.35 -13.38 3.50
N GLY A 263 101.61 -13.87 4.50
CA GLY A 263 102.03 -14.90 5.44
C GLY A 263 102.23 -16.26 4.76
N GLU A 264 101.33 -16.66 3.87
CA GLU A 264 101.48 -17.84 3.02
C GLU A 264 102.68 -17.70 2.07
N SER A 265 102.88 -16.50 1.50
CA SER A 265 104.06 -16.21 0.68
C SER A 265 105.36 -16.34 1.48
N ILE A 266 105.42 -15.83 2.72
CA ILE A 266 106.58 -15.98 3.62
C ILE A 266 106.76 -17.45 4.05
N GLY A 267 105.67 -18.16 4.35
CA GLY A 267 105.69 -19.59 4.68
C GLY A 267 106.16 -20.45 3.51
N SER A 268 105.90 -20.04 2.27
CA SER A 268 106.44 -20.69 1.07
C SER A 268 107.93 -20.39 0.81
N LEU A 269 108.47 -19.32 1.40
CA LEU A 269 109.88 -18.92 1.32
C LEU A 269 110.75 -19.53 2.44
N GLN A 270 110.16 -19.99 3.55
CA GLN A 270 110.90 -20.65 4.63
C GLN A 270 111.53 -22.01 4.26
N PRO A 271 110.93 -22.87 3.42
CA PRO A 271 111.56 -24.12 2.97
C PRO A 271 112.73 -23.93 1.99
N SER A 272 113.02 -22.70 1.55
CA SER A 272 114.12 -22.41 0.62
C SER A 272 115.34 -21.75 1.30
N LEU A 273 115.34 -21.65 2.63
CA LEU A 273 116.40 -21.00 3.43
C LEU A 273 117.01 -21.88 4.53
N ILE A 274 116.80 -23.21 4.48
CA ILE A 274 117.54 -24.22 5.28
C ILE A 274 118.08 -25.30 4.36
#